data_AF-A0A8J4TD08-F1
#
_entry.id   AF-A0A8J4TD08-F1
#
_cell.length_a   1.000
_cell.length_b   1.000
_cell.length_c   1.000
_cell.angle_alpha   90.00
_cell.angle_beta   90.00
_cell.angle_gamma   90.00
#
_symmetry.space_group_name_H-M   'P 1'
#
loop_
_entity.id
_entity.type
_entity.pdbx_description
1 polymer ?
#
loop_
_entity_poly.entity_id
_entity_poly.type
_entity_poly.pdbx_seq_one_letter_code
_entity_poly.pdbx_strand_id
1 'polypeptide(L)'
;MEAKLRVIFGQRIEKLVLASGIPSTVEELQKIVKETFAITYEFSLQYLDSEFEDYFTLNKTDLIKHKDTIKVFETVQVVLNLLPVRNTESAQLETDYDT
;
A
#
# COMPACT_ATOMS: atom_id res chain seq x y z
N MET A 1 -7.46 14.99 21.71
CA MET A 1 -6.14 15.37 22.24
C MET A 1 -5.21 15.51 21.05
N GLU A 2 -4.42 16.57 20.93
CA GLU A 2 -3.51 16.77 19.79
C GLU A 2 -2.53 15.59 19.67
N ALA A 3 -2.29 15.11 18.44
CA ALA A 3 -1.28 14.11 18.15
C ALA A 3 -0.17 14.67 17.25
N LYS A 4 1.04 14.12 17.38
CA LYS A 4 2.19 14.46 16.55
C LYS A 4 2.82 13.16 16.09
N LEU A 5 3.09 13.02 14.80
CA LEU A 5 3.75 11.84 14.22
C LEU A 5 5.04 12.25 13.52
N ARG A 6 6.04 11.36 13.52
CA ARG A 6 7.20 11.47 12.65
C ARG A 6 6.86 10.74 11.35
N VAL A 7 6.95 11.43 10.21
CA VAL A 7 6.61 10.85 8.91
C VAL A 7 7.87 10.74 8.07
N ILE A 8 8.16 9.54 7.59
CA ILE A 8 9.24 9.25 6.64
C ILE A 8 8.63 9.10 5.25
N PHE A 9 9.12 9.86 4.27
CA PHE A 9 8.66 9.75 2.89
C PHE A 9 9.77 10.17 1.92
N GLY A 10 10.07 9.31 0.94
CA GLY A 10 11.27 9.45 0.13
C GLY A 10 12.53 9.50 1.00
N GLN A 11 13.32 10.57 0.87
CA GLN A 11 14.52 10.83 1.69
C GLN A 11 14.28 11.84 2.82
N ARG A 12 13.02 12.21 3.06
CA ARG A 12 12.65 13.25 4.05
C ARG A 12 12.03 12.62 5.29
N ILE A 13 12.29 13.27 6.41
CA ILE A 13 11.67 12.97 7.71
C ILE A 13 11.10 14.27 8.24
N GLU A 14 9.77 14.36 8.31
CA GLU A 14 9.07 15.59 8.72
C GLU A 14 8.07 15.29 9.84
N LYS A 15 7.64 16.35 10.54
CA LYS A 15 6.68 16.24 11.64
C LYS A 15 5.28 16.51 11.11
N LEU A 16 4.37 15.57 11.31
CA LEU A 16 2.93 15.76 11.07
C LEU A 16 2.25 16.16 12.37
N VAL A 17 1.51 17.27 12.35
CA VAL A 17 0.71 17.75 13.47
C VAL A 17 -0.77 17.47 13.19
N LEU A 18 -1.40 16.71 14.08
CA LEU A 18 -2.80 16.31 13.98
C LEU A 18 -3.58 17.01 15.11
N ALA A 19 -4.16 18.17 14.79
CA ALA A 19 -4.82 19.04 15.78
C ALA A 19 -5.94 18.32 16.56
N SER A 20 -6.70 17.47 15.89
CA SER A 20 -7.81 16.71 16.49
C SER A 20 -7.38 15.37 17.10
N GLY A 21 -6.10 15.00 17.01
CA GLY A 21 -5.60 13.67 17.37
C GLY A 21 -5.47 12.74 16.17
N ILE A 22 -5.10 11.48 16.41
CA ILE A 22 -4.97 10.48 15.35
C ILE A 22 -6.38 10.15 14.82
N PRO A 23 -6.61 10.20 13.48
CA PRO A 23 -7.88 9.83 12.88
C PRO A 23 -8.31 8.40 13.22
N SER A 24 -9.61 8.13 13.15
CA SER A 24 -10.15 6.78 13.42
C SER A 24 -9.95 5.79 12.27
N THR A 25 -9.64 6.28 11.06
CA THR A 25 -9.43 5.45 9.87
C THR A 25 -8.09 5.72 9.23
N VAL A 26 -7.54 4.69 8.57
CA VAL A 26 -6.25 4.80 7.87
C VAL A 26 -6.39 5.68 6.63
N GLU A 27 -7.54 5.62 5.96
CA GLU A 27 -7.85 6.41 4.76
C GLU A 27 -7.84 7.91 5.06
N GLU A 28 -8.39 8.32 6.21
CA GLU A 28 -8.36 9.72 6.64
C GLU A 28 -6.92 10.16 6.97
N LEU A 29 -6.15 9.32 7.65
CA LEU A 29 -4.74 9.60 7.90
C LEU A 29 -3.92 9.69 6.61
N GLN A 30 -4.15 8.80 5.64
CA GLN A 30 -3.53 8.86 4.32
C GLN A 30 -3.87 10.18 3.61
N LYS A 31 -5.15 10.59 3.64
CA LYS A 31 -5.57 11.87 3.05
C LYS A 31 -4.82 13.05 3.68
N ILE A 32 -4.73 13.10 5.00
CA ILE A 32 -4.02 14.17 5.71
C ILE A 32 -2.53 14.18 5.36
N VAL A 33 -1.88 13.02 5.32
CA VAL A 33 -0.47 12.90 4.91
C VAL A 33 -0.28 13.38 3.47
N LYS A 34 -1.17 12.97 2.56
CA LYS A 34 -1.14 13.34 1.14
C LYS A 34 -1.27 14.84 0.95
N GLU A 35 -2.23 15.46 1.63
CA GLU A 35 -2.46 16.91 1.58
C GLU A 35 -1.33 17.71 2.23
N THR A 36 -0.86 17.28 3.41
CA THR A 36 0.18 18.00 4.17
C THR A 36 1.52 18.03 3.43
N PHE A 37 1.90 16.92 2.79
CA PHE A 37 3.19 16.78 2.13
C PHE A 37 3.11 16.91 0.60
N ALA A 38 1.95 17.28 0.06
CA ALA A 38 1.66 17.42 -1.36
C ALA A 38 2.09 16.19 -2.19
N ILE A 39 1.77 14.98 -1.68
CA ILE A 39 2.12 13.71 -2.34
C ILE A 39 1.13 13.46 -3.48
N THR A 40 1.63 13.24 -4.69
CA THR A 40 0.80 13.10 -5.90
C THR A 40 0.49 11.66 -6.30
N TYR A 41 1.20 10.68 -5.73
CA TYR A 41 1.05 9.26 -6.03
C TYR A 41 0.21 8.54 -4.96
N GLU A 42 -0.25 7.33 -5.29
CA GLU A 42 -0.91 6.44 -4.32
C GLU A 42 0.14 5.73 -3.45
N PHE A 43 -0.16 5.62 -2.17
CA PHE A 43 0.76 5.03 -1.20
C PHE A 43 0.00 4.33 -0.08
N SER A 44 0.67 3.37 0.56
CA SER A 44 0.26 2.82 1.85
C SER A 44 1.08 3.44 2.98
N LEU A 45 0.54 3.39 4.18
CA LEU A 45 1.27 3.76 5.38
C LEU A 45 1.84 2.51 6.05
N GLN A 46 3.03 2.65 6.62
CA GLN A 46 3.63 1.67 7.50
C GLN A 46 3.86 2.29 8.88
N TYR A 47 3.83 1.49 9.93
CA TYR A 47 4.22 1.88 11.29
C TYR A 47 5.46 1.12 11.71
N LEU A 48 6.27 1.72 12.58
CA LEU A 48 7.39 1.03 13.21
C LEU A 48 6.87 0.15 14.34
N ASP A 49 6.94 -1.16 14.16
CA ASP A 49 6.60 -2.13 15.19
C ASP A 49 7.76 -2.25 16.19
N SER A 50 7.46 -2.17 17.48
CA SER A 50 8.49 -2.19 18.53
C SER A 50 8.99 -3.59 18.89
N GLU A 51 8.24 -4.65 18.58
CA GLU A 51 8.64 -6.03 18.82
C GLU A 51 9.60 -6.53 17.74
N PHE A 52 9.35 -6.14 16.49
CA PHE A 52 10.17 -6.51 15.34
C PHE A 52 11.26 -5.49 14.99
N GLU A 53 11.19 -4.29 15.55
CA GLU A 53 12.08 -3.16 15.23
C GLU A 53 12.07 -2.79 13.72
N ASP A 54 10.97 -3.06 13.03
CA ASP A 54 10.83 -2.87 11.58
C ASP A 54 9.44 -2.32 11.19
N TYR A 55 9.29 -1.95 9.92
CA TYR A 55 8.08 -1.33 9.37
C TYR A 55 7.08 -2.36 8.85
N PHE A 56 5.85 -2.26 9.32
CA PHE A 56 4.72 -3.09 8.88
C PHE A 56 3.59 -2.23 8.34
N THR A 57 2.77 -2.79 7.46
CA THR A 57 1.61 -2.11 6.89
C THR A 57 0.63 -1.68 7.99
N LEU A 58 0.30 -0.39 8.01
CA LEU A 58 -0.68 0.19 8.91
C LEU A 58 -2.09 -0.09 8.37
N ASN A 59 -2.83 -0.98 9.02
CA ASN A 59 -4.22 -1.32 8.69
C ASN A 59 -5.25 -0.77 9.69
N LYS A 60 -4.79 -0.29 10.86
CA LYS A 60 -5.60 0.31 11.91
C LYS A 60 -4.81 1.41 12.60
N THR A 61 -5.44 2.56 12.86
CA THR A 61 -4.77 3.70 13.51
C THR A 61 -4.49 3.47 14.99
N ASP A 62 -5.13 2.49 15.63
CA ASP A 62 -4.84 2.09 17.02
C ASP A 62 -3.43 1.50 17.21
N LEU A 63 -2.77 1.09 16.13
CA LEU A 63 -1.39 0.59 16.14
C LEU A 63 -0.35 1.70 16.32
N ILE A 64 -0.76 2.97 16.22
CA ILE A 64 0.12 4.13 16.36
C ILE A 64 -0.36 5.04 17.49
N LYS A 65 0.59 5.64 18.19
CA LYS A 65 0.35 6.61 19.28
C LYS A 65 1.08 7.92 19.04
N HIS A 66 0.80 8.89 19.89
CA HIS A 66 1.48 10.19 19.88
C HIS A 66 3.00 10.00 19.95
N LYS A 67 3.72 10.64 19.01
CA LYS A 67 5.18 10.59 18.76
C LYS A 67 5.71 9.33 18.04
N ASP A 68 4.84 8.45 17.57
CA ASP A 68 5.28 7.32 16.76
C ASP A 68 5.79 7.74 15.37
N THR A 69 6.48 6.81 14.73
CA THR A 69 6.99 6.96 13.37
C THR A 69 6.13 6.18 12.39
N ILE A 70 5.68 6.86 11.36
CA ILE A 70 5.02 6.24 10.19
C ILE A 70 5.86 6.48 8.95
N LYS A 71 5.78 5.56 7.99
CA LYS A 71 6.49 5.62 6.71
C LYS A 71 5.51 5.55 5.56
N VAL A 72 5.68 6.43 4.58
CA VAL A 72 4.98 6.40 3.31
C VAL A 72 5.65 5.38 2.42
N PHE A 73 4.89 4.40 1.95
CA PHE A 73 5.36 3.37 1.03
C PHE A 73 4.60 3.49 -0.29
N GLU A 74 5.31 3.80 -1.37
CA GLU A 74 4.72 3.94 -2.69
C GLU A 74 4.13 2.60 -3.16
N THR A 75 2.87 2.63 -3.59
CA THR A 75 2.20 1.43 -4.12
C THR A 75 2.37 1.40 -5.63
N VAL A 76 2.99 0.33 -6.13
CA VAL A 76 3.10 0.10 -7.58
C VAL A 76 1.76 -0.43 -8.08
N GLN A 77 1.13 0.30 -9.01
CA GLN A 77 -0.06 -0.21 -9.69
C GLN A 77 0.36 -1.26 -10.72
N VAL A 78 -0.24 -2.46 -10.64
CA VAL A 78 -0.02 -3.53 -11.61
C VAL A 78 -1.15 -3.52 -12.63
N VAL A 79 -0.81 -3.41 -13.91
CA VAL A 79 -1.76 -3.55 -15.02
C VAL A 79 -1.76 -5.01 -15.49
N LEU A 80 -2.91 -5.68 -15.38
CA LEU A 80 -3.10 -7.04 -15.85
C LEU A 80 -3.74 -7.03 -17.24
N ASN A 81 -2.98 -7.46 -18.25
CA ASN A 81 -3.50 -7.68 -19.60
C ASN A 81 -3.90 -9.14 -19.74
N LEU A 82 -5.21 -9.39 -19.79
CA LEU A 82 -5.76 -10.73 -19.96
C LEU A 82 -6.02 -10.99 -21.45
N LEU A 83 -5.51 -12.11 -21.96
CA LEU A 83 -5.75 -12.56 -23.32
C LEU A 83 -6.65 -13.81 -23.31
N PRO A 84 -7.61 -13.93 -24.24
CA PRO A 84 -8.45 -15.11 -24.33
C PRO A 84 -7.61 -16.33 -24.72
N VAL A 85 -7.72 -17.40 -23.95
CA VAL A 85 -7.14 -18.71 -24.29
C VAL A 85 -8.00 -19.34 -25.38
N ARG A 86 -7.39 -19.71 -26.51
CA ARG A 86 -8.07 -20.52 -27.53
C ARG A 86 -7.87 -21.99 -27.18
N ASN A 87 -8.95 -22.70 -26.84
CA ASN A 87 -8.91 -24.16 -26.74
C ASN A 87 -8.72 -24.73 -28.14
N THR A 88 -7.53 -25.23 -28.45
CA THR A 88 -7.35 -26.15 -29.58
C THR A 88 -7.86 -27.51 -29.14
N GLU A 89 -9.13 -27.80 -29.44
CA GLU A 89 -9.59 -29.19 -29.47
C GLU A 89 -8.75 -29.94 -30.51
N SER A 90 -8.01 -30.93 -30.04
CA SER A 90 -7.17 -31.80 -30.85
C SER A 90 -8.04 -32.55 -31.85
N ALA A 91 -8.06 -32.09 -33.10
CA ALA A 91 -8.54 -32.88 -34.22
C ALA A 91 -7.62 -34.09 -34.37
N GLN A 92 -8.09 -35.27 -33.93
CA GLN A 92 -7.47 -36.54 -34.30
C GLN A 92 -7.68 -36.71 -35.81
N LEU A 93 -6.60 -36.58 -36.57
CA LEU A 93 -6.56 -37.02 -37.97
C LEU A 93 -6.49 -38.54 -37.96
N GLU A 94 -7.56 -39.20 -38.41
CA GLU A 94 -7.50 -40.60 -38.86
C GLU A 94 -6.47 -40.70 -40.00
N THR A 95 -5.41 -41.46 -39.79
CA THR A 95 -4.54 -41.93 -40.87
C THR A 95 -4.98 -43.33 -41.25
N ASP A 96 -5.70 -43.43 -42.36
CA ASP A 96 -5.83 -44.66 -43.15
C ASP A 96 -4.43 -45.05 -43.65
N TYR A 97 -3.91 -46.19 -43.18
CA TYR A 97 -2.77 -46.86 -43.81
C TYR A 97 -3.32 -48.05 -44.58
N ASP A 98 -3.40 -47.89 -45.91
CA ASP A 98 -3.65 -48.95 -46.88
C ASP A 98 -2.37 -49.82 -47.02
N THR A 99 -2.50 -51.14 -46.92
CA THR A 99 -1.49 -52.14 -47.31
C THR A 99 -2.18 -53.39 -47.80
#